data_AF-A0A1B6GLI1-F1
#
_entry.id   AF-A0A1B6GLI1-F1
#
_cell.length_a   1.000
_cell.length_b   1.000
_cell.length_c   1.000
_cell.angle_alpha   90.00
_cell.angle_beta   90.00
_cell.angle_gamma   90.00
#
_symmetry.space_group_name_H-M   'P 1'
#
loop_
_entity.id
_entity.type
_entity.pdbx_description
1 polymer ?
#
loop_
_entity_poly.entity_id
_entity_poly.type
_entity_poly.pdbx_seq_one_letter_code
_entity_poly.pdbx_strand_id
1 'polypeptide(L)'
;HVVYLGVTKKFFHLVVNNLCNRKTSSENLKQIDIKLKKFSPMATTEFSRKIRSAPFYSSWKATELRQFLLYLGPVVLKDHVHTDIYKNFLVLHSAIRLMNSEGINCNPTLLHYSHELLQNFIENFKVCVGFDFCSFNFHCLLHLAEDVKRFGPLDGYSCFKFENYYSIFNKKVKKCGNHLAQLKNRIIEAQNFFSDTNDFSFPKLVKECTFYNIPLIPHSGVCYENVLLPQFTISVKSNDNCVLLKNNQYSIVFAIFEENSSVFLVIKNFNSTTPFFNEPFNSKEVLGIVMATNLSSQFEVIPIER
;
A
#
# COMPACT_ATOMS: atom_id res chain seq x y z
N HIS A 1 12.19 -5.96 8.20
CA HIS A 1 13.12 -7.00 7.68
C HIS A 1 12.49 -8.39 7.67
N VAL A 2 12.13 -8.92 8.84
CA VAL A 2 11.56 -10.27 9.02
C VAL A 2 10.43 -10.58 8.04
N VAL A 3 9.40 -9.72 7.98
CA VAL A 3 8.21 -9.94 7.16
C VAL A 3 8.54 -9.86 5.67
N TYR A 4 8.88 -8.68 5.16
CA TYR A 4 8.97 -8.45 3.71
C TYR A 4 10.18 -9.14 3.06
N LEU A 5 11.40 -8.85 3.54
CA LEU A 5 12.64 -9.39 2.96
C LEU A 5 12.91 -10.84 3.37
N GLY A 6 12.37 -11.27 4.52
CA GLY A 6 12.47 -12.63 5.01
C GLY A 6 11.37 -13.53 4.48
N VAL A 7 10.18 -13.45 5.07
CA VAL A 7 9.08 -14.39 4.83
C VAL A 7 8.41 -14.18 3.47
N THR A 8 7.99 -12.96 3.13
CA THR A 8 7.29 -12.68 1.86
C THR A 8 8.15 -12.99 0.65
N LYS A 9 9.42 -12.56 0.67
CA LYS A 9 10.37 -12.85 -0.41
C LYS A 9 10.59 -14.35 -0.57
N LYS A 10 10.76 -15.08 0.55
CA LYS A 10 10.93 -16.54 0.53
C LYS A 10 9.66 -17.24 0.02
N PHE A 11 8.49 -16.84 0.49
CA PHE A 11 7.21 -17.37 0.03
C PHE A 11 7.08 -17.24 -1.49
N PHE A 12 7.30 -16.03 -2.03
CA PHE A 12 7.16 -15.80 -3.47
C PHE A 12 8.22 -16.54 -4.29
N HIS A 13 9.46 -16.63 -3.80
CA HIS A 13 10.51 -17.45 -4.40
C HIS A 13 10.09 -18.92 -4.56
N LEU A 14 9.51 -19.51 -3.51
CA LEU A 14 9.10 -20.93 -3.52
C LEU A 14 7.95 -21.18 -4.50
N VAL A 15 6.99 -20.25 -4.57
CA VAL A 15 5.87 -20.30 -5.53
C VAL A 15 6.35 -20.18 -6.97
N VAL A 16 7.22 -19.21 -7.28
CA VAL A 16 7.69 -18.96 -8.65
C VAL A 16 8.61 -20.07 -9.16
N ASN A 17 9.42 -20.67 -8.28
CA ASN A 17 10.35 -21.73 -8.66
C ASN A 17 9.75 -23.15 -8.52
N ASN A 18 8.46 -23.27 -8.19
CA ASN A 18 7.79 -24.57 -7.99
C ASN A 18 8.49 -25.49 -6.98
N LEU A 19 9.03 -24.89 -5.92
CA LEU A 19 9.70 -25.61 -4.82
C LEU A 19 8.71 -26.04 -3.73
N CYS A 20 7.45 -25.59 -3.80
CA CYS A 20 6.38 -26.03 -2.92
C CYS A 20 5.89 -27.44 -3.28
N ASN A 21 5.34 -28.16 -2.29
CA ASN A 21 4.62 -29.42 -2.51
C ASN A 21 3.48 -29.28 -3.55
N ARG A 22 2.85 -28.11 -3.60
CA ARG A 22 1.83 -27.74 -4.60
C ARG A 22 2.45 -26.84 -5.68
N LYS A 23 2.71 -27.38 -6.86
CA LYS A 23 3.34 -26.64 -7.97
C LYS A 23 2.35 -25.73 -8.70
N THR A 24 2.86 -24.64 -9.23
CA THR A 24 2.17 -23.68 -10.10
C THR A 24 2.55 -23.96 -11.56
N SER A 25 1.58 -24.03 -12.45
CA SER A 25 1.86 -24.24 -13.89
C SER A 25 2.64 -23.05 -14.47
N SER A 26 3.44 -23.30 -15.51
CA SER A 26 4.16 -22.25 -16.21
C SER A 26 3.22 -21.18 -16.79
N GLU A 27 2.02 -21.59 -17.24
CA GLU A 27 1.00 -20.68 -17.72
C GLU A 27 0.47 -19.77 -16.60
N ASN A 28 0.17 -20.32 -15.44
CA ASN A 28 -0.26 -19.51 -14.30
C ASN A 28 0.81 -18.53 -13.83
N LEU A 29 2.09 -18.91 -13.86
CA LEU A 29 3.21 -18.00 -13.56
C LEU A 29 3.28 -16.85 -14.56
N LYS A 30 3.02 -17.09 -15.84
CA LYS A 30 2.92 -16.02 -16.85
C LYS A 30 1.73 -15.09 -16.56
N GLN A 31 0.58 -15.64 -16.19
CA GLN A 31 -0.59 -14.83 -15.85
C GLN A 31 -0.36 -13.94 -14.60
N ILE A 32 0.35 -14.46 -13.59
CA ILE A 32 0.81 -13.68 -12.43
C ILE A 32 1.69 -12.50 -12.90
N ASP A 33 2.64 -12.75 -13.79
CA ASP A 33 3.51 -11.70 -14.33
C ASP A 33 2.74 -10.65 -15.17
N ILE A 34 1.81 -11.10 -16.01
CA ILE A 34 0.94 -10.23 -16.81
C ILE A 34 0.11 -9.32 -15.89
N LYS A 35 -0.50 -9.87 -14.83
CA LYS A 35 -1.24 -9.08 -13.84
C LYS A 35 -0.34 -8.07 -13.13
N LEU A 36 0.86 -8.46 -12.70
CA LEU A 36 1.81 -7.53 -12.06
C LEU A 36 2.18 -6.38 -13.01
N LYS A 37 2.49 -6.67 -14.28
CA LYS A 37 2.78 -5.65 -15.29
C LYS A 37 1.58 -4.72 -15.54
N LYS A 38 0.36 -5.27 -15.53
CA LYS A 38 -0.88 -4.50 -15.69
C LYS A 38 -1.13 -3.55 -14.51
N PHE A 39 -0.92 -4.00 -13.28
CA PHE A 39 -1.23 -3.21 -12.08
C PHE A 39 -0.08 -2.30 -11.62
N SER A 40 1.17 -2.62 -11.96
CA SER A 40 2.33 -1.78 -11.66
C SER A 40 2.17 -0.30 -12.04
N PRO A 41 1.68 0.07 -13.25
CA PRO A 41 1.46 1.47 -13.61
C PRO A 41 0.30 2.13 -12.88
N MET A 42 -0.64 1.35 -12.33
CA MET A 42 -1.83 1.82 -11.59
C MET A 42 -1.54 2.08 -10.10
N ALA A 43 -0.32 1.87 -9.64
CA ALA A 43 0.07 2.19 -8.28
C ALA A 43 -0.08 3.70 -8.01
N THR A 44 -0.67 4.03 -6.87
CA THR A 44 -0.85 5.42 -6.44
C THR A 44 0.50 6.11 -6.25
N THR A 45 0.50 7.44 -6.34
CA THR A 45 1.72 8.27 -6.27
C THR A 45 2.44 8.18 -4.92
N GLU A 46 1.76 7.78 -3.86
CA GLU A 46 2.32 7.56 -2.52
C GLU A 46 3.26 6.35 -2.47
N PHE A 47 3.12 5.40 -3.42
CA PHE A 47 4.06 4.31 -3.53
C PHE A 47 5.38 4.80 -4.15
N SER A 48 6.38 4.99 -3.29
CA SER A 48 7.76 5.37 -3.69
C SER A 48 8.39 4.53 -4.81
N ARG A 49 7.91 3.29 -5.03
CA ARG A 49 8.36 2.40 -6.10
C ARG A 49 7.20 1.59 -6.63
N LYS A 50 7.18 1.40 -7.94
CA LYS A 50 6.30 0.43 -8.61
C LYS A 50 6.89 -0.96 -8.54
N ILE A 51 6.03 -1.97 -8.39
CA ILE A 51 6.46 -3.37 -8.38
C ILE A 51 7.04 -3.77 -9.76
N ARG A 52 8.18 -4.46 -9.74
CA ARG A 52 8.77 -5.06 -10.94
C ARG A 52 8.06 -6.36 -11.32
N SER A 53 8.30 -6.81 -12.54
CA SER A 53 7.77 -8.09 -13.05
C SER A 53 8.27 -9.28 -12.21
N ALA A 54 7.49 -10.36 -12.20
CA ALA A 54 7.74 -11.55 -11.39
C ALA A 54 9.14 -12.14 -11.62
N PRO A 55 9.69 -12.26 -12.85
CA PRO A 55 11.03 -12.83 -13.05
C PRO A 55 12.17 -12.12 -12.30
N PHE A 56 11.99 -10.85 -11.93
CA PHE A 56 12.99 -10.07 -11.18
C PHE A 56 12.75 -10.05 -9.67
N TYR A 57 11.92 -10.96 -9.13
CA TYR A 57 11.57 -10.97 -7.70
C TYR A 57 12.78 -11.07 -6.77
N SER A 58 13.85 -11.74 -7.21
CA SER A 58 15.09 -11.86 -6.44
C SER A 58 15.70 -10.51 -6.10
N SER A 59 15.47 -9.51 -6.96
CA SER A 59 15.98 -8.15 -6.81
C SER A 59 14.98 -7.19 -6.17
N TRP A 60 13.74 -7.62 -5.87
CA TRP A 60 12.73 -6.76 -5.25
C TRP A 60 13.21 -6.22 -3.90
N LYS A 61 12.98 -4.91 -3.71
CA LYS A 61 13.27 -4.23 -2.44
C LYS A 61 12.12 -4.42 -1.45
N ALA A 62 12.37 -4.08 -0.20
CA ALA A 62 11.37 -4.17 0.87
C ALA A 62 10.07 -3.41 0.54
N THR A 63 10.15 -2.24 -0.11
CA THR A 63 8.96 -1.45 -0.49
C THR A 63 8.09 -2.16 -1.53
N GLU A 64 8.70 -2.86 -2.49
CA GLU A 64 7.98 -3.65 -3.50
C GLU A 64 7.35 -4.90 -2.88
N LEU A 65 8.08 -5.56 -1.96
CA LEU A 65 7.56 -6.70 -1.21
C LEU A 65 6.43 -6.31 -0.25
N ARG A 66 6.48 -5.11 0.35
CA ARG A 66 5.37 -4.53 1.12
C ARG A 66 4.17 -4.29 0.22
N GLN A 67 4.36 -3.67 -0.94
CA GLN A 67 3.30 -3.44 -1.92
C GLN A 67 2.66 -4.77 -2.38
N PHE A 68 3.49 -5.78 -2.64
CA PHE A 68 3.03 -7.12 -2.96
C PHE A 68 2.21 -7.72 -1.82
N LEU A 69 2.76 -7.82 -0.61
CA LEU A 69 2.08 -8.48 0.50
C LEU A 69 0.77 -7.79 0.87
N LEU A 70 0.79 -6.46 1.00
CA LEU A 70 -0.32 -5.71 1.59
C LEU A 70 -1.39 -5.29 0.58
N TYR A 71 -1.13 -5.36 -0.74
CA TYR A 71 -2.05 -4.83 -1.74
C TYR A 71 -2.21 -5.75 -2.97
N LEU A 72 -1.14 -6.00 -3.72
CA LEU A 72 -1.26 -6.64 -5.04
C LEU A 72 -1.36 -8.17 -4.98
N GLY A 73 -0.73 -8.80 -3.99
CA GLY A 73 -0.65 -10.25 -3.84
C GLY A 73 -2.01 -10.95 -3.81
N PRO A 74 -3.00 -10.47 -3.02
CA PRO A 74 -4.35 -11.05 -3.01
C PRO A 74 -5.00 -11.07 -4.40
N VAL A 75 -4.76 -10.06 -5.24
CA VAL A 75 -5.36 -9.95 -6.59
C VAL A 75 -4.59 -10.76 -7.63
N VAL A 76 -3.26 -10.71 -7.55
CA VAL A 76 -2.36 -11.31 -8.52
C VAL A 76 -2.35 -12.84 -8.40
N LEU A 77 -2.34 -13.37 -7.17
CA LEU A 77 -2.26 -14.81 -6.92
C LEU A 77 -3.61 -15.52 -7.06
N LYS A 78 -4.73 -14.81 -6.91
CA LYS A 78 -6.08 -15.38 -6.96
C LYS A 78 -6.30 -16.12 -8.29
N ASP A 79 -6.72 -17.38 -8.19
CA ASP A 79 -6.97 -18.32 -9.28
C ASP A 79 -5.73 -18.78 -10.08
N HIS A 80 -4.52 -18.38 -9.65
CA HIS A 80 -3.27 -18.72 -10.36
C HIS A 80 -2.31 -19.57 -9.53
N VAL A 81 -2.55 -19.74 -8.23
CA VAL A 81 -1.82 -20.69 -7.39
C VAL A 81 -2.78 -21.69 -6.77
N HIS A 82 -2.25 -22.81 -6.25
CA HIS A 82 -3.09 -23.79 -5.56
C HIS A 82 -3.89 -23.15 -4.41
N THR A 83 -5.14 -23.55 -4.22
CA THR A 83 -6.05 -22.95 -3.23
C THR A 83 -5.44 -22.89 -1.83
N ASP A 84 -4.78 -23.96 -1.38
CA ASP A 84 -4.10 -23.99 -0.07
C ASP A 84 -2.99 -22.92 0.04
N ILE A 85 -2.20 -22.71 -1.02
CA ILE A 85 -1.15 -21.67 -1.07
C ILE A 85 -1.79 -20.29 -1.01
N TYR A 86 -2.87 -20.08 -1.78
CA TYR A 86 -3.58 -18.81 -1.82
C TYR A 86 -4.21 -18.47 -0.47
N LYS A 87 -4.93 -19.41 0.15
CA LYS A 87 -5.52 -19.24 1.49
C LYS A 87 -4.44 -18.94 2.52
N ASN A 88 -3.33 -19.69 2.51
CA ASN A 88 -2.23 -19.42 3.43
C ASN A 88 -1.60 -18.04 3.23
N PHE A 89 -1.47 -17.59 1.97
CA PHE A 89 -1.03 -16.23 1.67
C PHE A 89 -2.01 -15.17 2.22
N LEU A 90 -3.32 -15.39 2.08
CA LEU A 90 -4.34 -14.48 2.62
C LEU A 90 -4.28 -14.38 4.15
N VAL A 91 -3.95 -15.47 4.85
CA VAL A 91 -3.74 -15.45 6.31
C VAL A 91 -2.56 -14.55 6.66
N LEU A 92 -1.41 -14.69 6.00
CA LEU A 92 -0.26 -13.80 6.21
C LEU A 92 -0.59 -12.34 5.86
N HIS A 93 -1.23 -12.10 4.71
CA HIS A 93 -1.68 -10.78 4.30
C HIS A 93 -2.55 -10.14 5.38
N SER A 94 -3.54 -10.88 5.88
CA SER A 94 -4.51 -10.41 6.86
C SER A 94 -3.83 -10.07 8.20
N ALA A 95 -2.98 -10.96 8.71
CA ALA A 95 -2.25 -10.73 9.96
C ALA A 95 -1.38 -9.48 9.91
N ILE A 96 -0.59 -9.33 8.83
CA ILE A 96 0.31 -8.17 8.68
C ILE A 96 -0.48 -6.88 8.40
N ARG A 97 -1.60 -6.94 7.67
CA ARG A 97 -2.49 -5.78 7.47
C ARG A 97 -3.05 -5.28 8.80
N LEU A 98 -3.59 -6.19 9.62
CA LEU A 98 -4.13 -5.85 10.94
C LEU A 98 -3.07 -5.21 11.86
N MET A 99 -1.85 -5.76 11.89
CA MET A 99 -0.75 -5.22 12.69
C MET A 99 -0.16 -3.90 12.15
N ASN A 100 -0.54 -3.47 10.94
CA ASN A 100 -0.22 -2.14 10.42
C ASN A 100 -1.34 -1.11 10.65
N SER A 101 -2.51 -1.54 11.11
CA SER A 101 -3.64 -0.65 11.38
C SER A 101 -3.30 0.32 12.52
N GLU A 102 -3.73 1.57 12.39
CA GLU A 102 -3.59 2.55 13.44
C GLU A 102 -4.36 2.12 14.70
N GLY A 103 -3.78 2.35 15.89
CA GLY A 103 -4.39 1.99 17.17
C GLY A 103 -4.46 0.50 17.48
N ILE A 104 -3.86 -0.39 16.67
CA ILE A 104 -3.87 -1.84 16.90
C ILE A 104 -3.34 -2.24 18.29
N ASN A 105 -2.36 -1.50 18.82
CA ASN A 105 -1.79 -1.70 20.14
C ASN A 105 -2.78 -1.42 21.29
N CYS A 106 -3.83 -0.65 21.02
CA CYS A 106 -4.92 -0.38 21.96
C CYS A 106 -6.06 -1.41 21.87
N ASN A 107 -5.99 -2.37 20.92
CA ASN A 107 -6.99 -3.41 20.72
C ASN A 107 -6.40 -4.81 20.96
N PRO A 108 -6.34 -5.28 22.22
CA PRO A 108 -5.67 -6.54 22.57
C PRO A 108 -6.35 -7.75 21.93
N THR A 109 -7.67 -7.73 21.72
CA THR A 109 -8.41 -8.82 21.08
C THR A 109 -8.00 -8.99 19.62
N LEU A 110 -7.96 -7.88 18.86
CA LEU A 110 -7.56 -7.91 17.45
C LEU A 110 -6.08 -8.26 17.28
N LEU A 111 -5.24 -7.81 18.22
CA LEU A 111 -3.82 -8.14 18.24
C LEU A 111 -3.57 -9.62 18.55
N HIS A 112 -4.30 -10.19 19.53
CA HIS A 112 -4.27 -11.62 19.82
C HIS A 112 -4.71 -12.44 18.60
N TYR A 113 -5.81 -12.05 17.97
CA TYR A 113 -6.27 -12.70 16.75
C TYR A 113 -5.23 -12.61 15.62
N SER A 114 -4.55 -11.47 15.47
CA SER A 114 -3.45 -11.33 14.50
C SER A 114 -2.29 -12.28 14.79
N HIS A 115 -2.00 -12.56 16.07
CA HIS A 115 -1.01 -13.56 16.47
C HIS A 115 -1.45 -14.98 16.10
N GLU A 116 -2.71 -15.35 16.37
CA GLU A 116 -3.28 -16.65 15.99
C GLU A 116 -3.23 -16.86 14.47
N LEU A 117 -3.49 -15.81 13.67
CA LEU A 117 -3.32 -15.88 12.23
C LEU A 117 -1.87 -16.19 11.82
N LEU A 118 -0.86 -15.62 12.49
CA LEU A 118 0.54 -15.95 12.20
C LEU A 118 0.89 -17.39 12.58
N GLN A 119 0.38 -17.89 13.72
CA GLN A 119 0.55 -19.30 14.10
C GLN A 119 -0.06 -20.22 13.05
N ASN A 120 -1.30 -19.94 12.65
CA ASN A 120 -2.00 -20.71 11.61
C ASN A 120 -1.28 -20.65 10.25
N PHE A 121 -0.75 -19.47 9.88
CA PHE A 121 0.06 -19.32 8.68
C PHE A 121 1.28 -20.25 8.69
N ILE A 122 2.00 -20.32 9.81
CA ILE A 122 3.21 -21.14 9.94
C ILE A 122 2.87 -22.63 9.86
N GLU A 123 1.83 -23.09 10.56
CA GLU A 123 1.42 -24.49 10.50
C GLU A 123 0.96 -24.90 9.10
N ASN A 124 0.12 -24.08 8.45
CA ASN A 124 -0.29 -24.35 7.07
C ASN A 124 0.87 -24.25 6.09
N PHE A 125 1.85 -23.37 6.32
CA PHE A 125 3.04 -23.25 5.48
C PHE A 125 3.87 -24.54 5.51
N LYS A 126 4.07 -25.14 6.69
CA LYS A 126 4.80 -26.42 6.82
C LYS A 126 4.16 -27.53 5.98
N VAL A 127 2.83 -27.58 5.94
CA VAL A 127 2.07 -28.59 5.18
C VAL A 127 2.09 -28.31 3.68
N CYS A 128 1.74 -27.07 3.29
CA CYS A 128 1.49 -26.73 1.88
C CYS A 128 2.77 -26.50 1.08
N VAL A 129 3.81 -25.99 1.73
CA VAL A 129 5.07 -25.60 1.09
C VAL A 129 6.19 -26.54 1.48
N GLY A 130 6.33 -26.83 2.77
CA GLY A 130 7.31 -27.77 3.31
C GLY A 130 7.98 -27.25 4.57
N PHE A 131 8.18 -28.14 5.55
CA PHE A 131 8.80 -27.82 6.83
C PHE A 131 10.22 -27.25 6.70
N ASP A 132 11.04 -27.82 5.79
CA ASP A 132 12.44 -27.46 5.59
C ASP A 132 12.63 -25.99 5.15
N PHE A 133 11.56 -25.36 4.65
CA PHE A 133 11.58 -23.96 4.25
C PHE A 133 11.26 -23.00 5.40
N CYS A 134 11.00 -23.47 6.62
CA CYS A 134 10.82 -22.60 7.78
C CYS A 134 12.18 -22.10 8.27
N SER A 135 12.56 -20.87 7.91
CA SER A 135 13.77 -20.22 8.43
C SER A 135 13.53 -19.52 9.77
N PHE A 136 14.60 -19.04 10.41
CA PHE A 136 14.54 -18.22 11.62
C PHE A 136 13.51 -17.07 11.55
N ASN A 137 13.33 -16.44 10.39
CA ASN A 137 12.35 -15.37 10.19
C ASN A 137 10.89 -15.82 10.48
N PHE A 138 10.55 -17.09 10.28
CA PHE A 138 9.22 -17.61 10.62
C PHE A 138 9.00 -17.66 12.13
N HIS A 139 10.02 -18.06 12.90
CA HIS A 139 9.96 -17.99 14.36
C HIS A 139 9.80 -16.53 14.83
N CYS A 140 10.55 -15.61 14.23
CA CYS A 140 10.42 -14.17 14.55
C CYS A 140 9.03 -13.60 14.25
N LEU A 141 8.24 -14.18 13.34
CA LEU A 141 6.87 -13.71 13.12
C LEU A 141 6.01 -13.84 14.38
N LEU A 142 6.22 -14.89 15.17
CA LEU A 142 5.41 -15.15 16.37
C LEU A 142 5.60 -14.06 17.44
N HIS A 143 6.74 -13.39 17.45
CA HIS A 143 7.05 -12.31 18.41
C HIS A 143 6.50 -10.94 17.97
N LEU A 144 6.04 -10.81 16.72
CA LEU A 144 5.58 -9.52 16.19
C LEU A 144 4.41 -8.93 16.96
N ALA A 145 3.49 -9.76 17.46
CA ALA A 145 2.34 -9.26 18.19
C ALA A 145 2.76 -8.56 19.51
N GLU A 146 3.75 -9.10 20.21
CA GLU A 146 4.29 -8.48 21.43
C GLU A 146 5.08 -7.20 21.09
N ASP A 147 5.85 -7.21 20.00
CA ASP A 147 6.52 -6.00 19.51
C ASP A 147 5.50 -4.89 19.17
N VAL A 148 4.40 -5.24 18.50
CA VAL A 148 3.33 -4.29 18.15
C VAL A 148 2.64 -3.75 19.39
N LYS A 149 2.38 -4.60 20.39
CA LYS A 149 1.84 -4.19 21.68
C LYS A 149 2.72 -3.14 22.35
N ARG A 150 4.05 -3.30 22.25
CA ARG A 150 5.03 -2.42 22.91
C ARG A 150 5.33 -1.14 22.12
N PHE A 151 5.46 -1.22 20.81
CA PHE A 151 5.99 -0.13 19.96
C PHE A 151 4.93 0.51 19.04
N GLY A 152 3.71 -0.02 19.03
CA GLY A 152 2.66 0.43 18.11
C GLY A 152 2.67 -0.32 16.77
N PRO A 153 2.00 0.21 15.74
CA PRO A 153 1.90 -0.45 14.44
C PRO A 153 3.26 -0.77 13.79
N LEU A 154 3.34 -1.85 13.01
CA LEU A 154 4.58 -2.34 12.37
C LEU A 154 5.34 -1.27 11.56
N ASP A 155 4.63 -0.40 10.83
CA ASP A 155 5.23 0.67 10.05
C ASP A 155 5.82 1.81 10.93
N GLY A 156 5.45 1.88 12.21
CA GLY A 156 5.93 2.87 13.17
C GLY A 156 7.39 2.65 13.56
N TYR A 157 7.80 1.41 13.78
CA TYR A 157 9.13 1.04 14.27
C TYR A 157 10.01 0.31 13.24
N SER A 158 9.59 0.33 11.98
CA SER A 158 10.34 -0.30 10.89
C SER A 158 11.67 0.40 10.60
N CYS A 159 12.78 -0.36 10.57
CA CYS A 159 14.11 0.16 10.25
C CYS A 159 14.25 0.74 8.84
N PHE A 160 13.30 0.51 7.91
CA PHE A 160 13.41 1.03 6.54
C PHE A 160 13.45 2.56 6.49
N LYS A 161 12.72 3.24 7.39
CA LYS A 161 12.76 4.70 7.51
C LYS A 161 14.17 5.17 7.89
N PHE A 162 14.79 4.48 8.85
CA PHE A 162 16.15 4.75 9.29
C PHE A 162 17.19 4.49 8.18
N GLU A 163 17.13 3.35 7.49
CA GLU A 163 18.07 3.01 6.41
C GLU A 163 18.00 4.01 5.25
N ASN A 164 16.78 4.42 4.87
CA ASN A 164 16.57 5.45 3.86
C ASN A 164 17.21 6.78 4.30
N TYR A 165 17.00 7.18 5.56
CA TYR A 165 17.60 8.39 6.11
C TYR A 165 19.12 8.28 6.20
N TYR A 166 19.66 7.12 6.54
CA TYR A 166 21.10 6.87 6.63
C TYR A 166 21.82 7.12 5.30
N SER A 167 21.19 6.77 4.17
CA SER A 167 21.71 7.13 2.85
C SER A 167 21.79 8.64 2.62
N ILE A 168 20.80 9.40 3.09
CA ILE A 168 20.80 10.87 3.03
C ILE A 168 21.88 11.44 3.96
N PHE A 169 21.98 10.90 5.17
CA PHE A 169 22.99 11.26 6.16
C PHE A 169 24.40 11.12 5.60
N ASN A 170 24.71 9.98 4.98
CA ASN A 170 26.03 9.72 4.38
C ASN A 170 26.35 10.67 3.22
N LYS A 171 25.35 11.14 2.45
CA LYS A 171 25.58 12.16 1.40
C LYS A 171 25.98 13.52 1.98
N LYS A 172 25.55 13.83 3.21
CA LYS A 172 25.89 15.09 3.90
C LYS A 172 27.31 15.07 4.48
N VAL A 173 27.85 13.89 4.76
CA VAL A 173 29.20 13.70 5.32
C VAL A 173 30.14 13.23 4.21
N LYS A 174 30.93 14.13 3.64
CA LYS A 174 31.79 13.83 2.47
C LYS A 174 33.24 13.52 2.83
N LYS A 175 33.77 14.18 3.87
CA LYS A 175 35.15 13.97 4.34
C LYS A 175 35.18 13.15 5.61
N CYS A 176 36.21 12.31 5.73
CA CYS A 176 36.54 11.61 6.96
C CYS A 176 37.06 12.66 7.98
N GLY A 177 36.31 12.90 9.06
CA GLY A 177 36.63 13.90 10.09
C GLY A 177 35.62 15.05 10.19
N ASN A 178 35.49 15.64 11.38
CA ASN A 178 34.57 16.75 11.67
C ASN A 178 33.11 16.48 11.23
N HIS A 179 32.62 15.24 11.38
CA HIS A 179 31.29 14.82 10.91
C HIS A 179 30.16 15.68 11.50
N LEU A 180 30.24 16.02 12.80
CA LEU A 180 29.26 16.87 13.47
C LEU A 180 29.21 18.28 12.88
N ALA A 181 30.37 18.90 12.60
CA ALA A 181 30.44 20.23 12.02
C ALA A 181 29.91 20.23 10.57
N GLN A 182 30.28 19.22 9.77
CA GLN A 182 29.74 19.06 8.41
C GLN A 182 28.21 18.92 8.44
N LEU A 183 27.68 18.10 9.33
CA LEU A 183 26.24 17.89 9.47
C LEU A 183 25.53 19.17 9.91
N LYS A 184 26.03 19.84 10.96
CA LYS A 184 25.48 21.10 11.47
C LYS A 184 25.38 22.15 10.36
N ASN A 185 26.46 22.37 9.62
CA ASN A 185 26.48 23.35 8.53
C ASN A 185 25.47 23.01 7.45
N ARG A 186 25.37 21.72 7.06
CA ARG A 186 24.38 21.26 6.07
C ARG A 186 22.93 21.35 6.54
N ILE A 187 22.67 21.26 7.85
CA ILE A 187 21.33 21.48 8.42
C ILE A 187 20.98 22.97 8.38
N ILE A 188 21.90 23.84 8.77
CA ILE A 188 21.71 25.30 8.73
C ILE A 188 21.49 25.78 7.28
N GLU A 189 22.31 25.32 6.33
CA GLU A 189 22.13 25.60 4.90
C GLU A 189 20.73 25.23 4.41
N ALA A 190 20.21 24.06 4.81
CA ALA A 190 18.87 23.63 4.45
C ALA A 190 17.79 24.52 5.08
N GLN A 191 17.89 24.80 6.38
CA GLN A 191 16.90 25.63 7.10
C GLN A 191 16.76 27.02 6.47
N ASN A 192 17.88 27.66 6.11
CA ASN A 192 17.87 28.98 5.47
C ASN A 192 17.26 28.97 4.06
N PHE A 193 17.24 27.81 3.38
CA PHE A 193 16.62 27.66 2.06
C PHE A 193 15.12 27.35 2.16
N PHE A 194 14.68 26.64 3.22
CA PHE A 194 13.29 26.23 3.41
C PHE A 194 12.41 27.27 4.12
N SER A 195 12.99 28.30 4.76
CA SER A 195 12.22 29.38 5.39
C SER A 195 11.35 30.18 4.41
N ASP A 196 11.64 30.14 3.10
CA ASP A 196 10.95 30.95 2.10
C ASP A 196 9.75 30.25 1.41
N THR A 197 9.41 28.99 1.75
CA THR A 197 8.42 28.20 0.98
C THR A 197 7.31 27.50 1.78
N ASN A 198 7.07 27.91 3.03
CA ASN A 198 6.14 27.25 3.95
C ASN A 198 4.66 27.68 3.80
N ASP A 199 4.09 27.57 2.60
CA ASP A 199 2.62 27.52 2.47
C ASP A 199 2.15 26.07 2.63
N PHE A 200 1.92 25.66 3.89
CA PHE A 200 1.26 24.39 4.24
C PHE A 200 -0.28 24.49 4.16
N SER A 201 -0.81 25.32 3.26
CA SER A 201 -2.25 25.40 3.03
C SER A 201 -2.71 24.21 2.19
N PHE A 202 -3.49 23.32 2.80
CA PHE A 202 -4.21 22.25 2.10
C PHE A 202 -5.71 22.59 2.02
N PRO A 203 -6.43 22.11 0.99
CA PRO A 203 -5.97 21.38 -0.18
C PRO A 203 -5.14 22.25 -1.14
N LYS A 204 -4.10 21.66 -1.76
CA LYS A 204 -3.27 22.36 -2.77
C LYS A 204 -3.60 21.85 -4.17
N LEU A 205 -4.11 22.76 -5.00
CA LEU A 205 -4.47 22.47 -6.38
C LEU A 205 -3.24 22.55 -7.29
N VAL A 206 -3.09 21.58 -8.18
CA VAL A 206 -1.91 21.46 -9.04
C VAL A 206 -2.30 21.18 -10.48
N LYS A 207 -1.72 21.98 -11.39
CA LYS A 207 -1.91 21.99 -12.84
C LYS A 207 -3.34 22.28 -13.26
N GLU A 208 -3.59 23.53 -13.60
CA GLU A 208 -4.82 23.93 -14.28
C GLU A 208 -4.97 23.18 -15.60
N CYS A 209 -6.19 22.75 -15.90
CA CYS A 209 -6.52 22.06 -17.12
C CYS A 209 -7.95 22.40 -17.57
N THR A 210 -8.32 22.00 -18.78
CA THR A 210 -9.69 22.12 -19.29
C THR A 210 -10.30 20.75 -19.45
N PHE A 211 -11.43 20.50 -18.77
CA PHE A 211 -12.22 19.30 -19.00
C PHE A 211 -13.33 19.62 -20.01
N TYR A 212 -13.30 18.93 -21.16
CA TYR A 212 -14.39 19.00 -22.13
C TYR A 212 -15.43 17.91 -21.81
N ASN A 213 -16.71 18.28 -21.83
CA ASN A 213 -17.86 17.35 -21.74
C ASN A 213 -18.08 16.62 -20.40
N ILE A 214 -17.63 17.18 -19.27
CA ILE A 214 -18.07 16.68 -17.95
C ILE A 214 -19.28 17.50 -17.49
N PRO A 215 -20.47 16.90 -17.36
CA PRO A 215 -21.63 17.61 -16.84
C PRO A 215 -21.39 18.01 -15.38
N LEU A 216 -22.02 19.10 -14.93
CA LEU A 216 -21.96 19.65 -13.56
C LEU A 216 -20.73 20.51 -13.21
N ILE A 217 -19.80 20.76 -14.15
CA ILE A 217 -18.75 21.77 -13.95
C ILE A 217 -19.34 23.15 -14.31
N PRO A 218 -19.34 24.14 -13.39
CA PRO A 218 -19.76 25.50 -13.67
C PRO A 218 -18.87 26.14 -14.76
N HIS A 219 -19.45 26.96 -15.63
CA HIS A 219 -18.68 27.69 -16.65
C HIS A 219 -17.60 28.63 -16.05
N SER A 220 -17.78 29.06 -14.80
CA SER A 220 -16.86 29.88 -14.02
C SER A 220 -15.77 29.09 -13.27
N GLY A 221 -15.89 27.76 -13.19
CA GLY A 221 -14.99 26.93 -12.37
C GLY A 221 -13.64 26.69 -13.05
N VAL A 222 -12.55 26.84 -12.30
CA VAL A 222 -11.21 26.49 -12.77
C VAL A 222 -10.96 25.02 -12.46
N CYS A 223 -10.52 24.27 -13.46
CA CYS A 223 -10.33 22.82 -13.36
C CYS A 223 -8.86 22.46 -13.14
N TYR A 224 -8.62 21.38 -12.41
CA TYR A 224 -7.27 20.93 -12.04
C TYR A 224 -7.07 19.44 -12.29
N GLU A 225 -5.84 19.05 -12.60
CA GLU A 225 -5.47 17.64 -12.80
C GLU A 225 -5.42 16.88 -11.47
N ASN A 226 -4.88 17.55 -10.43
CA ASN A 226 -4.58 16.93 -9.14
C ASN A 226 -4.88 17.88 -7.97
N VAL A 227 -5.26 17.29 -6.84
CA VAL A 227 -5.34 17.95 -5.54
C VAL A 227 -4.49 17.21 -4.51
N LEU A 228 -3.60 17.92 -3.85
CA LEU A 228 -2.79 17.38 -2.76
C LEU A 228 -3.51 17.63 -1.43
N LEU A 229 -3.64 16.57 -0.65
CA LEU A 229 -4.11 16.58 0.73
C LEU A 229 -2.94 16.29 1.69
N PRO A 230 -3.09 16.49 3.01
CA PRO A 230 -1.99 16.30 3.95
C PRO A 230 -1.35 14.90 3.93
N GLN A 231 -2.15 13.86 3.61
CA GLN A 231 -1.72 12.46 3.68
C GLN A 231 -1.58 11.78 2.31
N PHE A 232 -2.32 12.23 1.30
CA PHE A 232 -2.38 11.58 -0.01
C PHE A 232 -2.79 12.57 -1.11
N THR A 233 -2.66 12.16 -2.36
CA THR A 233 -3.02 12.93 -3.55
C THR A 233 -4.22 12.31 -4.24
N ILE A 234 -5.12 13.13 -4.75
CA ILE A 234 -6.22 12.71 -5.62
C ILE A 234 -5.94 13.27 -7.03
N SER A 235 -6.07 12.42 -8.04
CA SER A 235 -5.90 12.79 -9.45
C SER A 235 -7.11 12.35 -10.26
N VAL A 236 -7.31 12.96 -11.42
CA VAL A 236 -8.22 12.42 -12.45
C VAL A 236 -7.59 11.22 -13.17
N LYS A 237 -6.27 11.00 -13.05
CA LYS A 237 -5.57 9.86 -13.64
C LYS A 237 -5.92 8.54 -12.97
N SER A 238 -5.92 7.47 -13.76
CA SER A 238 -6.34 6.12 -13.35
C SER A 238 -5.59 5.49 -12.18
N ASN A 239 -4.47 6.07 -11.76
CA ASN A 239 -3.67 5.60 -10.62
C ASN A 239 -4.12 6.22 -9.29
N ASP A 240 -4.67 7.45 -9.27
CA ASP A 240 -5.06 8.16 -8.03
C ASP A 240 -6.52 8.66 -8.06
N ASN A 241 -7.35 8.12 -8.95
CA ASN A 241 -8.75 8.56 -9.13
C ASN A 241 -9.78 7.73 -8.37
N CYS A 242 -9.39 6.67 -7.66
CA CYS A 242 -10.32 5.87 -6.86
C CYS A 242 -10.27 6.30 -5.40
N VAL A 243 -11.40 6.70 -4.83
CA VAL A 243 -11.50 7.27 -3.49
C VAL A 243 -12.55 6.52 -2.65
N LEU A 244 -12.30 6.46 -1.33
CA LEU A 244 -13.26 6.02 -0.32
C LEU A 244 -13.79 7.24 0.43
N LEU A 245 -15.09 7.48 0.34
CA LEU A 245 -15.76 8.60 0.98
C LEU A 245 -16.08 8.29 2.45
N LYS A 246 -16.30 9.34 3.27
CA LYS A 246 -16.64 9.22 4.71
C LYS A 246 -17.95 8.45 4.95
N ASN A 247 -18.84 8.39 3.96
CA ASN A 247 -20.08 7.60 3.99
C ASN A 247 -19.86 6.12 3.59
N ASN A 248 -18.60 5.65 3.53
CA ASN A 248 -18.20 4.31 3.11
C ASN A 248 -18.55 3.94 1.66
N GLN A 249 -18.74 4.92 0.78
CA GLN A 249 -18.91 4.70 -0.64
C GLN A 249 -17.58 4.77 -1.39
N TYR A 250 -17.42 3.88 -2.36
CA TYR A 250 -16.26 3.84 -3.24
C TYR A 250 -16.63 4.55 -4.53
N SER A 251 -15.76 5.44 -5.00
CA SER A 251 -16.08 6.32 -6.13
C SER A 251 -14.87 6.55 -7.01
N ILE A 252 -15.12 6.82 -8.30
CA ILE A 252 -14.09 7.27 -9.25
C ILE A 252 -14.25 8.77 -9.46
N VAL A 253 -13.14 9.50 -9.36
CA VAL A 253 -13.03 10.93 -9.64
C VAL A 253 -12.83 11.14 -11.14
N PHE A 254 -13.66 12.00 -11.72
CA PHE A 254 -13.64 12.37 -13.14
C PHE A 254 -13.17 13.80 -13.37
N ALA A 255 -13.41 14.70 -12.42
CA ALA A 255 -12.93 16.08 -12.47
C ALA A 255 -12.70 16.64 -11.07
N ILE A 256 -11.83 17.64 -11.01
CA ILE A 256 -11.51 18.43 -9.83
C ILE A 256 -11.63 19.89 -10.26
N PHE A 257 -12.39 20.68 -9.53
CA PHE A 257 -12.55 22.11 -9.83
C PHE A 257 -12.64 22.96 -8.56
N GLU A 258 -12.32 24.24 -8.70
CA GLU A 258 -12.47 25.24 -7.66
C GLU A 258 -13.55 26.26 -8.05
N GLU A 259 -14.43 26.55 -7.09
CA GLU A 259 -15.44 27.60 -7.19
C GLU A 259 -15.60 28.30 -5.84
N ASN A 260 -15.63 29.63 -5.82
CA ASN A 260 -15.77 30.43 -4.59
C ASN A 260 -14.77 30.04 -3.47
N SER A 261 -13.52 29.78 -3.85
CA SER A 261 -12.44 29.34 -2.94
C SER A 261 -12.69 27.99 -2.24
N SER A 262 -13.62 27.19 -2.75
CA SER A 262 -13.91 25.82 -2.29
C SER A 262 -13.59 24.82 -3.39
N VAL A 263 -13.02 23.67 -3.00
CA VAL A 263 -12.60 22.63 -3.94
C VAL A 263 -13.66 21.53 -4.00
N PHE A 264 -14.02 21.13 -5.22
CA PHE A 264 -15.03 20.12 -5.48
C PHE A 264 -14.47 18.99 -6.35
N LEU A 265 -14.99 17.79 -6.13
CA LEU A 265 -14.75 16.61 -6.95
C LEU A 265 -16.02 16.22 -7.67
N VAL A 266 -15.92 15.98 -8.97
CA VAL A 266 -16.97 15.33 -9.75
C VAL A 266 -16.68 13.83 -9.76
N ILE A 267 -17.60 13.05 -9.22
CA ILE A 267 -17.41 11.62 -8.98
C ILE A 267 -18.52 10.77 -9.58
N LYS A 268 -18.24 9.48 -9.73
CA LYS A 268 -19.25 8.44 -9.93
C LYS A 268 -19.07 7.34 -8.89
N ASN A 269 -20.16 6.97 -8.23
CA ASN A 269 -20.16 5.94 -7.19
C ASN A 269 -20.26 4.54 -7.79
N PHE A 270 -19.69 3.55 -7.10
CA PHE A 270 -19.96 2.14 -7.38
C PHE A 270 -21.26 1.71 -6.70
N ASN A 271 -22.18 1.12 -7.47
CA ASN A 271 -23.49 0.68 -6.98
C ASN A 271 -23.43 -0.67 -6.24
N SER A 272 -22.38 -1.45 -6.47
CA SER A 272 -22.26 -2.80 -5.92
C SER A 272 -20.88 -3.01 -5.31
N THR A 273 -20.83 -3.38 -4.03
CA THR A 273 -19.57 -3.69 -3.33
C THR A 273 -19.70 -4.97 -2.53
N THR A 274 -18.82 -5.94 -2.80
CA THR A 274 -18.75 -7.22 -2.09
C THR A 274 -17.38 -7.37 -1.42
N PRO A 275 -17.26 -8.16 -0.35
CA PRO A 275 -15.94 -8.48 0.21
C PRO A 275 -15.08 -9.19 -0.85
N PHE A 276 -13.79 -8.84 -0.89
CA PHE A 276 -12.83 -9.46 -1.81
C PHE A 276 -12.49 -10.90 -1.40
N PHE A 277 -12.45 -11.18 -0.09
CA PHE A 277 -12.37 -12.53 0.49
C PHE A 277 -13.17 -12.59 1.80
N ASN A 278 -13.61 -13.81 2.17
CA ASN A 278 -14.35 -14.09 3.41
C ASN A 278 -13.57 -14.94 4.43
N GLU A 279 -12.43 -15.49 4.02
CA GLU A 279 -11.50 -16.22 4.89
C GLU A 279 -10.14 -15.50 4.89
N PRO A 280 -9.51 -15.27 6.04
CA PRO A 280 -9.90 -15.73 7.40
C PRO A 280 -11.06 -14.96 8.04
N PHE A 281 -11.46 -13.83 7.47
CA PHE A 281 -12.62 -13.02 7.89
C PHE A 281 -13.17 -12.22 6.70
N ASN A 282 -14.31 -11.54 6.90
CA ASN A 282 -14.90 -10.64 5.91
C ASN A 282 -13.98 -9.43 5.65
N SER A 283 -13.36 -9.38 4.47
CA SER A 283 -12.36 -8.35 4.14
C SER A 283 -12.93 -6.94 4.08
N LYS A 284 -14.24 -6.78 3.81
CA LYS A 284 -14.92 -5.49 3.73
C LYS A 284 -15.07 -4.88 5.12
N GLU A 285 -15.53 -5.66 6.07
CA GLU A 285 -15.84 -5.20 7.43
C GLU A 285 -14.58 -4.91 8.23
N VAL A 286 -13.56 -5.75 8.12
CA VAL A 286 -12.36 -5.67 8.97
C VAL A 286 -11.26 -4.81 8.35
N LEU A 287 -11.04 -4.90 7.03
CA LEU A 287 -9.91 -4.24 6.35
C LEU A 287 -10.33 -3.17 5.34
N GLY A 288 -11.62 -2.99 5.06
CA GLY A 288 -12.11 -2.11 4.01
C GLY A 288 -11.70 -2.55 2.59
N ILE A 289 -11.44 -3.85 2.39
CA ILE A 289 -11.03 -4.38 1.07
C ILE A 289 -12.25 -4.98 0.38
N VAL A 290 -12.61 -4.41 -0.77
CA VAL A 290 -13.81 -4.78 -1.52
C VAL A 290 -13.53 -5.06 -2.99
N MET A 291 -14.43 -5.81 -3.61
CA MET A 291 -14.63 -5.82 -5.05
C MET A 291 -15.78 -4.87 -5.37
N ALA A 292 -15.48 -3.78 -6.07
CA ALA A 292 -16.47 -2.79 -6.49
C ALA A 292 -16.82 -3.00 -7.97
N THR A 293 -18.12 -3.04 -8.27
CA THR A 293 -18.66 -3.21 -9.63
C THR A 293 -19.82 -2.25 -9.86
N ASN A 294 -20.23 -2.12 -11.13
CA ASN A 294 -21.35 -1.28 -11.55
C ASN A 294 -21.17 0.20 -11.20
N LEU A 295 -20.31 0.90 -11.94
CA LEU A 295 -20.16 2.34 -11.81
C LEU A 295 -21.46 3.05 -12.21
N SER A 296 -21.93 3.99 -11.38
CA SER A 296 -23.13 4.78 -11.63
C SER A 296 -23.04 5.56 -12.95
N SER A 297 -24.17 5.72 -13.62
CA SER A 297 -24.28 6.57 -14.81
C SER A 297 -24.30 8.06 -14.44
N GLN A 298 -24.78 8.39 -13.23
CA GLN A 298 -24.95 9.74 -12.74
C GLN A 298 -23.64 10.28 -12.14
N PHE A 299 -23.37 11.55 -12.41
CA PHE A 299 -22.29 12.29 -11.78
C PHE A 299 -22.81 12.96 -10.51
N GLU A 300 -21.98 12.98 -9.48
CA GLU A 300 -22.23 13.69 -8.23
C GLU A 300 -21.08 14.66 -7.96
N VAL A 301 -21.38 15.80 -7.35
CA VAL A 301 -20.39 16.80 -6.94
C VAL A 301 -20.26 16.75 -5.42
N ILE A 302 -19.04 16.55 -4.93
CA ILE A 302 -18.75 16.54 -3.50
C ILE A 302 -17.70 17.61 -3.15
N PRO A 303 -17.86 18.36 -2.06
CA PRO A 303 -16.84 19.28 -1.58
C PRO A 303 -15.71 18.52 -0.87
N ILE A 304 -14.49 19.04 -0.98
CA ILE A 304 -13.38 18.66 -0.09
C ILE A 304 -13.42 19.59 1.13
N GLU A 305 -13.70 19.03 2.30
CA GLU A 305 -13.60 19.77 3.57
C GLU A 305 -12.13 20.18 3.81
N ARG A 306 -11.93 21.46 4.18
CA ARG A 306 -10.62 22.00 4.59
C ARG A 306 -10.24 21.55 5.99
#